data_AF-V9LB24-F1
#
_entry.id   AF-V9LB24-F1
#
_cell.length_a   1.000
_cell.length_b   1.000
_cell.length_c   1.000
_cell.angle_alpha   90.00
_cell.angle_beta   90.00
_cell.angle_gamma   90.00
#
_symmetry.space_group_name_H-M   'P 1'
#
loop_
_entity.id
_entity.type
_entity.pdbx_description
1 polymer ?
#
loop_
_entity_poly.entity_id
_entity_poly.type
_entity_poly.pdbx_seq_one_letter_code
_entity_poly.pdbx_strand_id
1 'polypeptide(L)'
;METEAESRPRAHHSPEEEERLEKDHFWKIINAFRYYRIYAHERVTRSEKQFRSLSASHRKLLPNFLPHVNKLRECIEHNYEILKAIINNCNHMFENKEYGEIDIEGDLGPLKPASTFDMDKLKSTIKQFVRDWSADGQAERDTCYQPIIDEILNFFSLDKCNPADVSVLVPGAGLGRLAWEIARLGFNCQGNEWSLFMLFSSHFVLNRYVSKFMFKCSDMLPRVKGAIQMQVVVIK
;
A
#
# COMPACT_ATOMS: atom_id res chain seq x y z
N MET A 1 -31.86 -33.82 -4.89
CA MET A 1 -32.29 -32.94 -3.79
C MET A 1 -31.02 -32.34 -3.22
N GLU A 2 -30.69 -31.15 -3.71
CA GLU A 2 -29.54 -30.36 -3.29
C GLU A 2 -29.80 -29.79 -1.89
N THR A 3 -28.81 -29.88 -1.02
CA THR A 3 -28.79 -29.30 0.32
C THR A 3 -28.52 -27.80 0.22
N GLU A 4 -29.50 -26.99 0.59
CA GLU A 4 -29.35 -25.54 0.78
C GLU A 4 -28.29 -25.26 1.86
N ALA A 5 -27.26 -24.50 1.48
CA ALA A 5 -26.27 -23.99 2.41
C ALA A 5 -26.88 -22.84 3.22
N GLU A 6 -27.19 -23.07 4.49
CA GLU A 6 -27.61 -22.04 5.45
C GLU A 6 -26.57 -20.91 5.52
N SER A 7 -26.93 -19.73 5.00
CA SER A 7 -26.16 -18.51 5.20
C SER A 7 -26.22 -18.11 6.68
N ARG A 8 -25.10 -18.23 7.40
CA ARG A 8 -24.99 -17.73 8.77
C ARG A 8 -25.37 -16.23 8.82
N PRO A 9 -26.24 -15.80 9.74
CA PRO A 9 -26.57 -14.38 9.89
C PRO A 9 -25.30 -13.59 10.27
N ARG A 10 -25.03 -12.48 9.55
CA ARG A 10 -23.98 -11.53 9.96
C ARG A 10 -24.36 -10.99 11.34
N ALA A 11 -23.45 -11.13 12.31
CA ALA A 11 -23.64 -10.50 13.61
C ALA A 11 -23.79 -9.00 13.39
N HIS A 12 -24.97 -8.45 13.69
CA HIS A 12 -25.23 -7.03 13.55
C HIS A 12 -24.61 -6.34 14.76
N HIS A 13 -23.42 -5.78 14.58
CA HIS A 13 -22.79 -4.95 15.59
C HIS A 13 -23.60 -3.66 15.76
N SER A 14 -23.59 -3.10 16.98
CA SER A 14 -24.13 -1.75 17.16
C SER A 14 -23.21 -0.73 16.46
N PRO A 15 -23.73 0.44 16.05
CA PRO A 15 -22.89 1.49 15.44
C PRO A 15 -21.69 1.88 16.31
N GLU A 16 -21.86 1.90 17.64
CA GLU A 16 -20.79 2.18 18.61
C GLU A 16 -19.72 1.08 18.64
N GLU A 17 -20.13 -0.19 18.51
CA GLU A 17 -19.19 -1.31 18.42
C GLU A 17 -18.41 -1.29 17.12
N GLU A 18 -19.05 -0.99 15.99
CA GLU A 18 -18.39 -0.85 14.69
C GLU A 18 -17.34 0.26 14.72
N GLU A 19 -17.67 1.41 15.29
CA GLU A 19 -16.76 2.54 15.45
C GLU A 19 -15.54 2.16 16.31
N ARG A 20 -15.77 1.47 17.43
CA ARG A 20 -14.69 0.97 18.29
C ARG A 20 -13.79 -0.03 17.56
N LEU A 21 -14.38 -0.99 16.86
CA LEU A 21 -13.64 -2.01 16.11
C LEU A 21 -12.82 -1.39 14.97
N GLU A 22 -13.35 -0.36 14.32
CA GLU A 22 -12.63 0.38 13.28
C GLU A 22 -11.46 1.16 13.86
N LYS A 23 -11.62 1.79 15.03
CA LYS A 23 -10.54 2.49 15.73
C LYS A 23 -9.45 1.51 16.18
N ASP A 24 -9.84 0.36 16.72
CA ASP A 24 -8.90 -0.71 17.08
C ASP A 24 -8.15 -1.23 15.85
N HIS A 25 -8.86 -1.41 14.73
CA HIS A 25 -8.27 -1.82 13.47
C HIS A 25 -7.28 -0.77 12.92
N PHE A 26 -7.64 0.51 12.99
CA PHE A 26 -6.77 1.62 12.60
C PHE A 26 -5.44 1.58 13.35
N TRP A 27 -5.47 1.53 14.68
CA TRP A 27 -4.25 1.47 15.49
C TRP A 27 -3.46 0.18 15.29
N LYS A 28 -4.14 -0.94 15.03
CA LYS A 28 -3.47 -2.19 14.64
C LYS A 28 -2.67 -2.02 13.34
N ILE A 29 -3.23 -1.36 12.33
CA ILE A 29 -2.53 -1.12 11.06
C ILE A 29 -1.38 -0.12 11.26
N ILE A 30 -1.57 0.96 12.02
CA ILE A 30 -0.46 1.89 12.37
C ILE A 30 0.70 1.13 13.04
N ASN A 31 0.40 0.26 14.01
CA ASN A 31 1.41 -0.57 14.66
C ASN A 31 2.14 -1.48 13.65
N ALA A 32 1.44 -2.03 12.65
CA ALA A 32 2.07 -2.83 11.61
C ALA A 32 3.10 -2.03 10.79
N PHE A 33 2.78 -0.78 10.40
CA PHE A 33 3.73 0.11 9.73
C PHE A 33 4.96 0.42 10.61
N ARG A 34 4.75 0.72 11.89
CA ARG A 34 5.83 0.96 12.88
C ARG A 34 6.72 -0.28 13.07
N TYR A 35 6.12 -1.46 13.10
CA TYR A 35 6.82 -2.72 13.37
C TYR A 35 7.64 -3.26 12.18
N TYR A 36 7.43 -2.75 10.96
CA TYR A 36 8.12 -3.20 9.73
C TYR A 36 9.64 -3.31 9.90
N ARG A 37 10.27 -2.26 10.46
CA ARG A 37 11.72 -2.20 10.62
C ARG A 37 12.22 -3.36 11.45
N ILE A 38 11.64 -3.56 12.64
CA ILE A 38 11.99 -4.66 13.55
C ILE A 38 11.83 -6.01 12.84
N TYR A 39 10.66 -6.26 12.26
CA TYR A 39 10.34 -7.49 11.56
C TYR A 39 11.33 -7.80 10.41
N ALA A 40 11.65 -6.79 9.60
CA ALA A 40 12.53 -6.96 8.45
C ALA A 40 13.99 -7.20 8.87
N HIS A 41 14.49 -6.47 9.88
CA HIS A 41 15.83 -6.67 10.42
C HIS A 41 16.00 -8.07 11.05
N GLU A 42 15.00 -8.57 11.78
CA GLU A 42 15.04 -9.91 12.37
C GLU A 42 15.19 -11.01 11.30
N ARG A 43 14.48 -10.88 10.18
CA ARG A 43 14.60 -11.83 9.05
C ARG A 43 15.99 -11.83 8.44
N VAL A 44 16.56 -10.64 8.20
CA VAL A 44 17.91 -10.50 7.64
C VAL A 44 18.95 -11.04 8.62
N THR A 45 18.82 -10.74 9.92
CA THR A 45 19.72 -11.25 10.96
C THR A 45 19.65 -12.77 11.09
N ARG A 46 18.47 -13.37 10.96
CA ARG A 46 18.31 -14.83 10.92
C ARG A 46 19.02 -15.45 9.72
N SER A 47 18.85 -14.86 8.54
CA SER A 47 19.50 -15.32 7.31
C SER A 47 21.03 -15.21 7.40
N GLU A 48 21.54 -14.12 7.96
CA GLU A 48 22.96 -13.94 8.22
C GLU A 48 23.51 -15.00 9.19
N LYS A 49 22.80 -15.29 10.30
CA LYS A 49 23.18 -16.33 11.26
C LYS A 49 23.25 -17.71 10.60
N GLN A 50 22.27 -18.05 9.77
CA GLN A 50 22.23 -19.32 9.02
C GLN A 50 23.39 -19.43 8.02
N PHE A 51 23.71 -18.35 7.30
CA PHE A 51 24.86 -18.32 6.40
C PHE A 51 26.18 -18.52 7.17
N ARG A 52 26.33 -17.84 8.31
CA ARG A 52 27.53 -17.96 9.16
C ARG A 52 27.70 -19.36 9.73
N SER A 53 26.60 -20.12 9.96
CA SER A 53 26.68 -21.52 10.42
C SER A 53 27.10 -22.53 9.34
N LEU A 54 27.18 -22.13 8.06
CA LEU A 54 27.65 -23.03 6.99
C LEU A 54 29.14 -23.36 7.14
N SER A 55 29.63 -24.40 6.45
CA SER A 55 31.07 -24.71 6.40
C SER A 55 31.85 -23.63 5.63
N ALA A 56 33.17 -23.56 5.85
CA ALA A 56 34.02 -22.61 5.13
C ALA A 56 34.01 -22.83 3.60
N SER A 57 33.90 -24.09 3.15
CA SER A 57 33.80 -24.43 1.72
C SER A 57 32.51 -23.89 1.10
N HIS A 58 31.36 -24.05 1.76
CA HIS A 58 30.08 -23.53 1.26
C HIS A 58 30.03 -22.00 1.28
N ARG A 59 30.58 -21.34 2.32
CA ARG A 59 30.63 -19.87 2.36
C ARG A 59 31.46 -19.29 1.22
N LYS A 60 32.55 -19.96 0.80
CA LYS A 60 33.37 -19.53 -0.34
C LYS A 60 32.63 -19.55 -1.67
N LEU A 61 31.55 -20.33 -1.82
CA LEU A 61 30.71 -20.34 -3.02
C LEU A 61 29.84 -19.08 -3.14
N LEU A 62 29.65 -18.34 -2.04
CA LEU A 62 28.78 -17.16 -1.97
C LEU A 62 29.52 -15.96 -1.36
N PRO A 63 30.62 -15.49 -1.98
CA PRO A 63 31.47 -14.44 -1.40
C PRO A 63 30.73 -13.11 -1.20
N ASN A 64 29.69 -12.85 -2.00
CA ASN A 64 28.92 -11.62 -1.98
C ASN A 64 27.71 -11.65 -1.05
N PHE A 65 27.49 -12.74 -0.30
CA PHE A 65 26.30 -12.87 0.55
C PHE A 65 26.26 -11.81 1.66
N LEU A 66 27.35 -11.63 2.41
CA LEU A 66 27.39 -10.65 3.51
C LEU A 66 27.31 -9.19 3.00
N PRO A 67 28.03 -8.78 1.93
CA PRO A 67 27.80 -7.48 1.29
C PRO A 67 26.33 -7.26 0.88
N HIS A 68 25.69 -8.29 0.30
CA HIS A 68 24.27 -8.22 -0.06
C HIS A 68 23.37 -8.04 1.16
N VAL A 69 23.62 -8.77 2.26
CA VAL A 69 22.92 -8.61 3.54
C VAL A 69 23.01 -7.17 4.06
N ASN A 70 24.17 -6.52 3.98
CA ASN A 70 24.32 -5.12 4.39
C ASN A 70 23.49 -4.17 3.53
N LYS A 71 23.50 -4.36 2.20
CA LYS A 71 22.65 -3.60 1.28
C LYS A 71 21.16 -3.78 1.60
N LEU A 72 20.73 -4.98 1.99
CA LEU A 72 19.35 -5.22 2.42
C LEU A 72 19.00 -4.42 3.69
N ARG A 73 19.92 -4.30 4.65
CA ARG A 73 19.70 -3.48 5.85
C ARG A 73 19.50 -2.00 5.50
N GLU A 74 20.32 -1.46 4.61
CA GLU A 74 20.16 -0.09 4.11
C GLU A 74 18.80 0.13 3.41
N CYS A 75 18.35 -0.85 2.61
CA CYS A 75 17.04 -0.80 1.96
C CYS A 75 15.90 -0.86 2.98
N ILE A 76 16.04 -1.63 4.06
CA ILE A 76 15.05 -1.69 5.14
C ILE A 76 14.89 -0.33 5.80
N GLU A 77 15.99 0.35 6.14
CA GLU A 77 15.94 1.69 6.73
C GLU A 77 15.27 2.69 5.79
N HIS A 78 15.69 2.71 4.52
CA HIS A 78 15.10 3.59 3.50
C HIS A 78 13.60 3.35 3.33
N ASN A 79 13.17 2.09 3.25
CA ASN A 79 11.76 1.75 3.13
C ASN A 79 10.98 2.13 4.38
N TYR A 80 11.57 2.00 5.57
CA TYR A 80 10.95 2.40 6.82
C TYR A 80 10.73 3.91 6.90
N GLU A 81 11.66 4.74 6.39
CA GLU A 81 11.45 6.19 6.30
C GLU A 81 10.22 6.55 5.48
N ILE A 82 9.98 5.85 4.37
CA ILE A 82 8.78 6.06 3.55
C ILE A 82 7.53 5.59 4.30
N LEU A 83 7.57 4.43 4.96
CA LEU A 83 6.44 3.94 5.75
C LEU A 83 6.08 4.88 6.91
N LYS A 84 7.09 5.44 7.59
CA LYS A 84 6.90 6.50 8.60
C LYS A 84 6.25 7.74 7.98
N ALA A 85 6.73 8.18 6.82
CA ALA A 85 6.14 9.31 6.12
C ALA A 85 4.68 9.06 5.75
N ILE A 86 4.32 7.84 5.33
CA ILE A 86 2.92 7.46 5.05
C ILE A 86 2.06 7.65 6.30
N ILE A 87 2.44 7.04 7.43
CA ILE A 87 1.61 7.10 8.65
C ILE A 87 1.58 8.48 9.31
N ASN A 88 2.64 9.29 9.18
CA ASN A 88 2.64 10.70 9.63
C ASN A 88 1.58 11.55 8.91
N ASN A 89 1.21 11.18 7.69
CA ASN A 89 0.18 11.89 6.92
C ASN A 89 -1.24 11.34 7.15
N CYS A 90 -1.42 10.38 8.06
CA CYS A 90 -2.73 9.75 8.29
C CYS A 90 -3.60 10.47 9.33
N ASN A 91 -3.04 11.36 10.16
CA ASN A 91 -3.76 11.99 11.28
C ASN A 91 -5.05 12.72 10.87
N HIS A 92 -5.09 13.28 9.66
CA HIS A 92 -6.25 14.02 9.14
C HIS A 92 -6.77 13.43 7.82
N MET A 93 -6.55 12.13 7.59
CA MET A 93 -6.97 11.48 6.35
C MET A 93 -8.49 11.35 6.24
N PHE A 94 -9.17 11.16 7.36
CA PHE A 94 -10.61 10.94 7.40
C PHE A 94 -11.29 12.20 7.93
N GLU A 95 -11.96 12.94 7.06
CA GLU A 95 -12.63 14.22 7.38
C GLU A 95 -13.67 14.10 8.51
N ASN A 96 -14.21 12.89 8.72
CA ASN A 96 -15.30 12.64 9.65
C ASN A 96 -14.91 11.81 10.89
N LYS A 97 -13.63 11.48 11.09
CA LYS A 97 -13.20 10.59 12.18
C LYS A 97 -11.85 11.00 12.78
N GLU A 98 -11.83 11.14 14.11
CA GLU A 98 -10.63 11.37 14.90
C GLU A 98 -10.18 10.07 15.57
N TYR A 99 -9.07 9.52 15.12
CA TYR A 99 -8.52 8.28 15.70
C TYR A 99 -7.53 8.54 16.86
N GLY A 100 -7.18 9.80 17.11
CA GLY A 100 -6.14 10.24 18.05
C GLY A 100 -4.87 10.69 17.32
N GLU A 101 -3.94 11.33 18.03
CA GLU A 101 -2.67 11.78 17.44
C GLU A 101 -1.69 10.61 17.31
N ILE A 102 -1.19 10.37 16.09
CA ILE A 102 -0.09 9.44 15.87
C ILE A 102 1.21 10.11 16.36
N ASP A 103 1.63 9.75 17.56
CA ASP A 103 2.95 10.10 18.08
C ASP A 103 3.97 9.01 17.68
N ILE A 104 4.65 9.20 16.56
CA ILE A 104 5.66 8.25 16.07
C ILE A 104 6.91 8.26 16.96
N GLU A 105 7.23 9.39 17.59
CA GLU A 105 8.49 9.61 18.32
C GLU A 105 8.36 9.38 19.83
N GLY A 106 7.24 9.74 20.46
CA GLY A 106 7.05 9.67 21.90
C GLY A 106 6.41 8.39 22.44
N ASP A 107 5.83 7.54 21.59
CA ASP A 107 5.42 6.18 22.01
C ASP A 107 6.63 5.22 21.98
N LEU A 108 7.55 5.46 22.92
CA LEU A 108 8.75 4.66 23.24
C LEU A 108 8.41 3.37 24.03
N GLY A 109 7.12 3.05 24.20
CA GLY A 109 6.70 1.77 24.74
C GLY A 109 7.19 0.61 23.86
N PRO A 110 7.38 -0.60 24.42
CA PRO A 110 7.72 -1.76 23.61
C PRO A 110 6.62 -2.01 22.58
N LEU A 111 6.95 -1.81 21.29
CA LEU A 111 6.02 -2.08 20.19
C LEU A 111 5.49 -3.51 20.29
N LYS A 112 4.16 -3.65 20.23
CA LYS A 112 3.54 -4.97 20.20
C LYS A 112 3.88 -5.64 18.87
N PRO A 113 4.33 -6.91 18.85
CA PRO A 113 4.59 -7.61 17.61
C PRO A 113 3.36 -7.61 16.70
N ALA A 114 3.52 -7.11 15.47
CA ALA A 114 2.47 -7.21 14.46
C ALA A 114 2.35 -8.66 13.97
N SER A 115 1.16 -9.05 13.53
CA SER A 115 0.95 -10.41 13.02
C SER A 115 1.74 -10.62 11.72
N THR A 116 2.11 -11.87 11.43
CA THR A 116 2.74 -12.23 10.15
C THR A 116 1.85 -11.87 8.96
N PHE A 117 0.53 -12.03 9.12
CA PHE A 117 -0.46 -11.65 8.12
C PHE A 117 -0.40 -10.15 7.80
N ASP A 118 -0.35 -9.29 8.82
CA ASP A 118 -0.26 -7.84 8.63
C ASP A 118 1.08 -7.45 7.97
N MET A 119 2.17 -8.14 8.32
CA MET A 119 3.48 -7.92 7.68
C MET A 119 3.49 -8.33 6.21
N ASP A 120 2.80 -9.42 5.85
CA ASP A 120 2.68 -9.86 4.46
C ASP A 120 1.77 -8.94 3.64
N LYS A 121 0.72 -8.39 4.24
CA LYS A 121 -0.07 -7.30 3.65
C LYS A 121 0.79 -6.07 3.42
N LEU A 122 1.57 -5.63 4.40
CA LEU A 122 2.45 -4.47 4.25
C LEU A 122 3.52 -4.66 3.15
N LYS A 123 4.14 -5.83 3.05
CA LYS A 123 5.04 -6.16 1.93
C LYS A 123 4.32 -6.10 0.59
N SER A 124 3.08 -6.59 0.53
CA SER A 124 2.26 -6.53 -0.68
C SER A 124 1.94 -5.09 -1.07
N THR A 125 1.64 -4.23 -0.09
CA THR A 125 1.47 -2.78 -0.30
C THR A 125 2.74 -2.14 -0.85
N ILE A 126 3.93 -2.47 -0.32
CA ILE A 126 5.21 -1.97 -0.86
C ILE A 126 5.39 -2.39 -2.32
N LYS A 127 5.06 -3.64 -2.67
CA LYS A 127 5.10 -4.11 -4.07
C LYS A 127 4.10 -3.37 -4.96
N GLN A 128 2.91 -3.04 -4.43
CA GLN A 128 1.88 -2.31 -5.16
C GLN A 128 2.37 -0.92 -5.60
N PHE A 129 3.25 -0.26 -4.84
CA PHE A 129 3.89 0.99 -5.27
C PHE A 129 4.69 0.84 -6.57
N VAL A 130 5.34 -0.31 -6.77
CA VAL A 130 6.07 -0.60 -8.01
C VAL A 130 5.08 -0.66 -9.16
N ARG A 131 4.04 -1.49 -9.04
CA ARG A 131 3.01 -1.65 -10.07
C ARG A 131 2.34 -0.32 -10.42
N ASP A 132 1.89 0.45 -9.42
CA ASP A 132 1.02 1.60 -9.67
C ASP A 132 1.77 2.91 -9.92
N TRP A 133 2.95 3.10 -9.32
CA TRP A 133 3.59 4.43 -9.25
C TRP A 133 5.08 4.44 -9.60
N SER A 134 5.66 3.30 -10.03
CA SER A 134 7.03 3.26 -10.56
C SER A 134 7.07 3.18 -12.09
N ALA A 135 8.22 3.50 -12.67
CA ALA A 135 8.48 3.29 -14.09
C ALA A 135 8.51 1.78 -14.42
N ASP A 136 9.06 0.98 -13.52
CA ASP A 136 9.23 -0.45 -13.74
C ASP A 136 7.88 -1.20 -13.79
N GLY A 137 6.84 -0.65 -13.18
CA GLY A 137 5.47 -1.15 -13.29
C GLY A 137 4.76 -0.82 -14.61
N GLN A 138 5.37 -0.06 -15.53
CA GLN A 138 4.68 0.41 -16.74
C GLN A 138 4.16 -0.73 -17.61
N ALA A 139 5.00 -1.73 -17.93
CA ALA A 139 4.59 -2.86 -18.77
C ALA A 139 3.39 -3.64 -18.19
N GLU A 140 3.36 -3.78 -16.85
CA GLU A 140 2.26 -4.43 -16.15
C GLU A 140 0.98 -3.59 -16.20
N ARG A 141 1.10 -2.26 -16.06
CA ARG A 141 -0.04 -1.33 -16.24
C ARG A 141 -0.54 -1.31 -17.67
N ASP A 142 0.33 -1.34 -18.67
CA ASP A 142 -0.09 -1.36 -20.07
C ASP A 142 -0.90 -2.63 -20.36
N THR A 143 -0.48 -3.76 -19.78
CA THR A 143 -1.19 -5.04 -19.95
C THR A 143 -2.53 -5.08 -19.21
N CYS A 144 -2.63 -4.45 -18.03
CA CYS A 144 -3.82 -4.56 -17.18
C CYS A 144 -4.80 -3.37 -17.27
N TYR A 145 -4.28 -2.14 -17.35
CA TYR A 145 -5.07 -0.91 -17.29
C TYR A 145 -5.45 -0.41 -18.67
N GLN A 146 -4.56 -0.53 -19.66
CA GLN A 146 -4.84 -0.04 -21.00
C GLN A 146 -6.09 -0.68 -21.63
N PRO A 147 -6.32 -2.01 -21.55
CA PRO A 147 -7.55 -2.58 -22.11
C PRO A 147 -8.83 -2.05 -21.46
N ILE A 148 -8.80 -1.75 -20.15
CA ILE A 148 -9.94 -1.17 -19.44
C ILE A 148 -10.17 0.26 -19.89
N ILE A 149 -9.10 1.05 -20.01
CA ILE A 149 -9.15 2.44 -20.45
C ILE A 149 -9.65 2.52 -21.90
N ASP A 150 -9.14 1.66 -22.78
CA ASP A 150 -9.55 1.60 -24.19
C ASP A 150 -11.04 1.29 -24.32
N GLU A 151 -11.55 0.33 -23.54
CA GLU A 151 -12.98 0.03 -23.53
C GLU A 151 -13.82 1.21 -23.04
N ILE A 152 -13.39 1.91 -21.98
CA ILE A 152 -14.08 3.14 -21.52
C ILE A 152 -14.13 4.18 -22.66
N LEU A 153 -13.02 4.40 -23.36
CA LEU A 153 -12.97 5.35 -24.49
C LEU A 153 -13.79 4.89 -25.70
N ASN A 154 -13.88 3.58 -25.94
CA ASN A 154 -14.72 3.01 -26.99
C ASN A 154 -16.21 3.22 -26.70
N PHE A 155 -16.65 2.94 -25.47
CA PHE A 155 -18.04 3.14 -25.05
C PHE A 155 -18.42 4.61 -24.95
N PHE A 156 -17.52 5.44 -24.40
CA PHE A 156 -17.71 6.86 -24.17
C PHE A 156 -16.78 7.70 -25.06
N SER A 157 -16.97 7.56 -26.36
CA SER A 157 -16.16 8.27 -27.35
C SER A 157 -16.26 9.78 -27.11
N LEU A 158 -15.11 10.47 -27.07
CA LEU A 158 -15.01 11.91 -26.77
C LEU A 158 -15.84 12.79 -27.74
N ASP A 159 -16.14 12.28 -28.93
CA ASP A 159 -16.95 12.97 -29.94
C ASP A 159 -18.46 12.88 -29.67
N LYS A 160 -18.90 11.97 -28.80
CA LYS A 160 -20.32 11.65 -28.55
C LYS A 160 -20.80 12.08 -27.18
N CYS A 161 -19.91 12.13 -26.19
CA CYS A 161 -20.25 12.53 -24.83
C CYS A 161 -19.12 13.37 -24.22
N ASN A 162 -19.51 14.34 -23.41
CA ASN A 162 -18.57 15.05 -22.54
C ASN A 162 -18.12 14.11 -21.40
N PRO A 163 -16.83 13.81 -21.26
CA PRO A 163 -16.32 12.89 -20.23
C PRO A 163 -16.72 13.28 -18.80
N ALA A 164 -16.85 14.58 -18.52
CA ALA A 164 -17.19 15.08 -17.21
C ALA A 164 -18.59 14.64 -16.73
N ASP A 165 -19.49 14.30 -17.67
CA ASP A 165 -20.85 13.84 -17.38
C ASP A 165 -20.91 12.31 -17.13
N VAL A 166 -19.80 11.61 -17.34
CA VAL A 166 -19.71 10.15 -17.18
C VAL A 166 -19.02 9.81 -15.86
N SER A 167 -19.79 9.19 -14.97
CA SER A 167 -19.31 8.74 -13.66
C SER A 167 -18.79 7.30 -13.73
N VAL A 168 -17.52 7.10 -13.34
CA VAL A 168 -16.84 5.79 -13.33
C VAL A 168 -16.48 5.40 -11.91
N LEU A 169 -16.85 4.20 -11.47
CA LEU A 169 -16.47 3.64 -10.17
C LEU A 169 -15.43 2.54 -10.36
N VAL A 170 -14.30 2.64 -9.64
CA VAL A 170 -13.24 1.63 -9.59
C VAL A 170 -13.24 0.98 -8.20
N PRO A 171 -13.94 -0.15 -8.00
CA PRO A 171 -13.90 -0.89 -6.74
C PRO A 171 -12.54 -1.58 -6.55
N GLY A 172 -12.05 -1.64 -5.32
CA GLY A 172 -10.74 -2.22 -5.00
C GLY A 172 -9.60 -1.45 -5.70
N ALA A 173 -9.62 -0.12 -5.62
CA ALA A 173 -8.73 0.75 -6.36
C ALA A 173 -7.24 0.62 -5.97
N GLY A 174 -6.91 -0.06 -4.87
CA GLY A 174 -5.53 -0.24 -4.43
C GLY A 174 -4.86 1.11 -4.15
N LEU A 175 -3.78 1.42 -4.87
CA LEU A 175 -3.10 2.71 -4.76
C LEU A 175 -3.67 3.80 -5.69
N GLY A 176 -4.78 3.52 -6.38
CA GLY A 176 -5.56 4.51 -7.12
C GLY A 176 -5.05 4.86 -8.52
N ARG A 177 -4.03 4.16 -9.06
CA ARG A 177 -3.46 4.51 -10.37
C ARG A 177 -4.46 4.39 -11.53
N LEU A 178 -5.25 3.33 -11.58
CA LEU A 178 -6.25 3.18 -12.65
C LEU A 178 -7.31 4.29 -12.57
N ALA A 179 -7.84 4.54 -11.37
CA ALA A 179 -8.80 5.62 -11.16
C ALA A 179 -8.21 6.99 -11.53
N TRP A 180 -6.93 7.21 -11.25
CA TRP A 180 -6.20 8.41 -11.65
C TRP A 180 -6.06 8.55 -13.17
N GLU A 181 -5.73 7.48 -13.90
CA GLU A 181 -5.65 7.52 -15.38
C GLU A 181 -7.01 7.83 -15.99
N ILE A 182 -8.09 7.22 -15.48
CA ILE A 182 -9.46 7.48 -15.94
C ILE A 182 -9.85 8.94 -15.65
N ALA A 183 -9.61 9.44 -14.43
CA ALA A 183 -9.88 10.83 -14.08
C ALA A 183 -9.09 11.83 -14.96
N ARG A 184 -7.83 11.49 -15.29
CA ARG A 184 -6.97 12.31 -16.15
C ARG A 184 -7.49 12.45 -17.58
N LEU A 185 -8.29 11.49 -18.06
CA LEU A 185 -8.98 11.57 -19.35
C LEU A 185 -10.24 12.46 -19.31
N GLY A 186 -10.57 13.04 -18.15
CA GLY A 186 -11.70 13.96 -17.95
C GLY A 186 -12.96 13.32 -17.39
N PHE A 187 -12.95 12.01 -17.14
CA PHE A 187 -14.07 11.30 -16.53
C PHE A 187 -14.23 11.65 -15.05
N ASN A 188 -15.48 11.66 -14.57
CA ASN A 188 -15.75 11.74 -13.14
C ASN A 188 -15.49 10.38 -12.48
N CYS A 189 -14.24 10.11 -12.10
CA CYS A 189 -13.83 8.80 -11.59
C CYS A 189 -13.73 8.77 -10.06
N GLN A 190 -14.32 7.76 -9.45
CA GLN A 190 -14.20 7.45 -8.03
C GLN A 190 -13.48 6.11 -7.82
N GLY A 191 -12.42 6.11 -7.02
CA GLY A 191 -11.82 4.87 -6.50
C GLY A 191 -12.42 4.50 -5.14
N ASN A 192 -12.73 3.22 -4.93
CA ASN A 192 -13.17 2.68 -3.65
C ASN A 192 -12.17 1.64 -3.14
N GLU A 193 -11.79 1.73 -1.87
CA GLU A 193 -10.86 0.81 -1.23
C GLU A 193 -11.25 0.62 0.24
N TRP A 194 -10.99 -0.58 0.76
CA TRP A 194 -11.33 -0.97 2.13
C TRP A 194 -10.09 -1.14 3.01
N SER A 195 -8.97 -1.58 2.43
CA SER A 195 -7.75 -1.83 3.19
C SER A 195 -7.11 -0.54 3.67
N LEU A 196 -6.99 -0.36 4.99
CA LEU A 196 -6.25 0.77 5.56
C LEU A 196 -4.79 0.84 5.09
N PHE A 197 -4.15 -0.30 4.78
CA PHE A 197 -2.81 -0.30 4.17
C PHE A 197 -2.78 0.45 2.84
N MET A 198 -3.80 0.23 1.99
CA MET A 198 -3.93 0.87 0.69
C MET A 198 -4.45 2.30 0.82
N LEU A 199 -5.39 2.57 1.72
CA LEU A 199 -5.89 3.92 1.98
C LEU A 199 -4.77 4.86 2.47
N PHE A 200 -3.96 4.40 3.44
CA PHE A 200 -2.83 5.18 3.93
C PHE A 200 -1.84 5.51 2.81
N SER A 201 -1.51 4.49 2.02
CA SER A 201 -0.54 4.57 0.94
C SER A 201 -1.02 5.38 -0.27
N SER A 202 -2.29 5.23 -0.65
CA SER A 202 -2.93 5.96 -1.76
C SER A 202 -3.09 7.43 -1.43
N HIS A 203 -3.50 7.76 -0.19
CA HIS A 203 -3.58 9.15 0.25
C HIS A 203 -2.21 9.84 0.20
N PHE A 204 -1.16 9.16 0.67
CA PHE A 204 0.20 9.67 0.61
C PHE A 204 0.64 9.97 -0.83
N VAL A 205 0.43 9.03 -1.75
CA VAL A 205 0.89 9.19 -3.14
C VAL A 205 0.07 10.22 -3.94
N LEU A 206 -1.25 10.26 -3.73
CA LEU A 206 -2.15 11.16 -4.48
C LEU A 206 -2.12 12.60 -3.98
N ASN A 207 -1.86 12.83 -2.68
CA ASN A 207 -2.00 14.16 -2.08
C ASN A 207 -0.67 14.79 -1.62
N ARG A 208 0.40 14.00 -1.45
CA ARG A 208 1.65 14.49 -0.84
C ARG A 208 2.91 14.12 -1.61
N TYR A 209 2.84 13.35 -2.68
CA TYR A 209 4.05 12.86 -3.35
C TYR A 209 4.81 13.97 -4.07
N VAL A 210 6.00 14.29 -3.54
CA VAL A 210 6.98 15.20 -4.16
C VAL A 210 8.20 14.40 -4.58
N SER A 211 8.31 13.99 -5.85
CA SER A 211 9.46 13.44 -6.63
C SER A 211 10.62 12.61 -6.01
N LYS A 212 10.70 12.38 -4.69
CA LYS A 212 11.89 11.89 -3.97
C LYS A 212 11.69 10.57 -3.19
N PHE A 213 10.49 10.00 -3.12
CA PHE A 213 10.19 8.87 -2.23
C PHE A 213 9.95 7.55 -2.97
N MET A 214 11.02 6.93 -3.49
CA MET A 214 10.89 5.62 -4.14
C MET A 214 11.32 4.49 -3.19
N PHE A 215 10.47 3.48 -2.99
CA PHE A 215 10.85 2.27 -2.29
C PHE A 215 12.02 1.59 -3.01
N LYS A 216 13.00 1.11 -2.25
CA LYS A 216 14.08 0.29 -2.78
C LYS A 216 13.73 -1.17 -2.53
N CYS A 217 13.37 -1.86 -3.60
CA CYS A 217 13.46 -3.31 -3.67
C CYS A 217 14.83 -3.68 -4.24
N SER A 218 15.33 -4.88 -3.97
CA SER A 218 16.68 -5.32 -4.38
C SER A 218 16.98 -5.19 -5.87
N ASP A 219 15.97 -4.98 -6.72
CA ASP A 219 16.05 -5.19 -8.16
C ASP A 219 15.63 -4.00 -9.05
N MET A 220 15.38 -2.78 -8.55
CA MET A 220 14.79 -1.72 -9.41
C MET A 220 15.13 -0.26 -9.04
N LEU A 221 15.51 0.56 -10.04
CA LEU A 221 15.50 2.05 -10.14
C LEU A 221 15.81 2.45 -11.62
N PRO A 222 15.27 3.54 -12.23
CA PRO A 222 14.55 4.68 -11.61
C PRO A 222 13.40 5.44 -12.40
N ARG A 223 12.75 6.37 -11.66
CA ARG A 223 12.08 7.67 -12.00
C ARG A 223 10.64 7.72 -12.57
N VAL A 224 9.75 8.45 -11.88
CA VAL A 224 8.44 8.93 -12.37
C VAL A 224 8.22 10.42 -11.99
N LYS A 225 7.52 11.18 -12.86
CA LYS A 225 7.10 12.58 -12.67
C LYS A 225 5.58 12.69 -12.71
N GLY A 226 5.02 13.58 -11.89
CA GLY A 226 3.61 14.05 -11.98
C GLY A 226 2.86 13.95 -10.64
N ALA A 227 2.05 14.96 -10.33
CA ALA A 227 1.06 14.93 -9.25
C ALA A 227 -0.23 15.57 -9.77
N ILE A 228 -1.38 14.93 -9.51
CA ILE A 228 -2.72 15.51 -9.66
C ILE A 228 -3.46 15.12 -8.37
N GLN A 229 -4.14 16.09 -7.77
CA GLN A 229 -4.90 15.95 -6.53
C GLN A 229 -6.16 15.11 -6.78
N MET A 230 -6.28 13.94 -6.13
CA MET A 230 -7.51 13.13 -6.12
C MET A 230 -8.08 13.12 -4.70
N GLN A 231 -9.37 13.48 -4.58
CA GLN A 231 -10.11 13.31 -3.34
C GLN A 231 -10.41 11.82 -3.13
N VAL A 232 -9.90 11.26 -2.03
CA VAL A 232 -10.29 9.94 -1.54
C VAL A 232 -11.62 10.11 -0.81
N VAL A 233 -12.73 9.87 -1.51
CA VAL A 233 -14.05 9.85 -0.88
C VAL A 233 -14.26 8.48 -0.25
N VAL A 234 -14.14 8.42 1.08
CA VAL A 234 -14.58 7.27 1.86
C VAL A 234 -16.10 7.33 1.94
N ILE A 235 -16.78 6.58 1.07
CA ILE A 235 -18.24 6.39 1.17
C ILE A 235 -18.50 5.45 2.35
N LYS A 236 -19.30 5.92 3.31
CA LYS A 236 -19.90 5.13 4.39
C LYS A 236 -20.94 4.17 3.82
#